data_AF-A0A9D4TXL9-F1
#
_entry.id   AF-A0A9D4TXL9-F1
#
_cell.length_a   1.000
_cell.length_b   1.000
_cell.length_c   1.000
_cell.angle_alpha   90.00
_cell.angle_beta   90.00
_cell.angle_gamma   90.00
#
_symmetry.space_group_name_H-M   'P 1'
#
loop_
_entity.id
_entity.type
_entity.pdbx_description
1 polymer ?
#
loop_
_entity_poly.entity_id
_entity_poly.type
_entity_poly.pdbx_seq_one_letter_code
_entity_poly.pdbx_strand_id
1 'polypeptide(L)'
;MLHRVGRRLLQQAAAGYRQLSSLPKKAVTETAFGEFLPLSDKAGVPVLVRLHERQWGALARLPAAKLKEAGYAGDELPSHVAVVRDAFGSHDDSQRSLAHEVAALGPHKVAVAAELTHPHNRLIVDNYELSDDGSYRLSSVGTDMVRFFKQHDLHTILVPDVLAAQDGLITSVRGAQGGIKQSTNEVLMVAPTAFVFNAQAAQDNTFMNSAVNSFDPPPPPAAGSAAAQAPSSAQPPLSVTKRVLREFAALHHELTEVAGVKVNLFQHSLEHGTPDAVFPNNWFSTHPAGEAAGGVKQDTLVFYPMKCPNRQAERRADIKDVLQHWGYDRTLDMSPFESEGQYLEGTGVLVIDRINGVAYVALSERADRRLAQEWVSQLGYKDMVAFTASDAAGNTVYHTNVMMAIGTDVAVVCLESVADEAERRNLQQKLSQTHTIVDITRAQMAALCGNVLELEDGRGLPVMAMSTQAYNAFTEDQKRVLRRHVAALHHANIDTLERIGGGGVRCTLAEIF
;
A
#
# COMPACT_ATOMS: atom_id res chain seq x y z
N MET A 1 -56.89 25.73 7.12
CA MET A 1 -55.52 25.90 7.67
C MET A 1 -54.45 25.12 6.89
N LEU A 2 -54.73 23.92 6.36
CA LEU A 2 -53.77 23.10 5.59
C LEU A 2 -53.30 23.73 4.25
N HIS A 3 -54.12 24.55 3.59
CA HIS A 3 -53.74 25.20 2.32
C HIS A 3 -52.76 26.38 2.45
N ARG A 4 -52.66 27.02 3.64
CA ARG A 4 -51.74 28.14 3.89
C ARG A 4 -50.34 27.66 4.33
N VAL A 5 -50.25 26.48 4.94
CA VAL A 5 -48.97 25.88 5.37
C VAL A 5 -48.20 25.34 4.16
N GLY A 6 -48.88 24.70 3.20
CA GLY A 6 -48.25 24.21 1.96
C GLY A 6 -47.65 25.31 1.07
N ARG A 7 -48.29 26.48 0.96
CA ARG A 7 -47.73 27.62 0.19
C ARG A 7 -46.53 28.28 0.86
N ARG A 8 -46.46 28.32 2.20
CA ARG A 8 -45.28 28.84 2.93
C ARG A 8 -44.08 27.90 2.83
N LEU A 9 -44.30 26.58 2.88
CA LEU A 9 -43.23 25.59 2.68
C LEU A 9 -42.70 25.58 1.24
N LEU A 10 -43.57 25.72 0.24
CA LEU A 10 -43.14 25.83 -1.17
C LEU A 10 -42.43 27.16 -1.48
N GLN A 11 -42.82 28.28 -0.86
CA GLN A 11 -42.10 29.55 -1.00
C GLN A 11 -40.78 29.60 -0.22
N GLN A 12 -40.67 28.92 0.93
CA GLN A 12 -39.40 28.77 1.66
C GLN A 12 -38.44 27.80 0.95
N ALA A 13 -38.95 26.72 0.35
CA ALA A 13 -38.14 25.85 -0.51
C ALA A 13 -37.68 26.59 -1.77
N ALA A 14 -38.55 27.35 -2.44
CA ALA A 14 -38.18 28.15 -3.61
C ALA A 14 -37.23 29.32 -3.29
N ALA A 15 -37.25 29.85 -2.06
CA ALA A 15 -36.31 30.87 -1.60
C ALA A 15 -34.95 30.27 -1.20
N GLY A 16 -34.92 29.07 -0.60
CA GLY A 16 -33.68 28.36 -0.26
C GLY A 16 -32.93 27.80 -1.47
N TYR A 17 -33.63 27.43 -2.54
CA TYR A 17 -33.01 26.97 -3.79
C TYR A 17 -32.45 28.10 -4.67
N ARG A 18 -32.74 29.38 -4.38
CA ARG A 18 -32.18 30.52 -5.12
C ARG A 18 -30.77 30.93 -4.68
N GLN A 19 -30.15 30.23 -3.73
CA GLN A 19 -28.75 30.42 -3.34
C GLN A 19 -27.81 29.25 -3.69
N LEU A 20 -28.22 28.35 -4.59
CA LEU A 20 -27.32 27.36 -5.21
C LEU A 20 -26.78 27.84 -6.58
N SER A 21 -26.53 29.14 -6.74
CA SER A 21 -25.81 29.66 -7.91
C SER A 21 -24.68 30.62 -7.54
N SER A 22 -23.87 30.25 -6.54
CA SER A 22 -22.52 30.79 -6.39
C SER A 22 -21.48 30.03 -7.23
N LEU A 23 -21.90 29.10 -8.10
CA LEU A 23 -21.04 28.66 -9.19
C LEU A 23 -20.71 29.90 -10.03
N PRO A 24 -19.41 30.25 -10.19
CA PRO A 24 -19.05 31.38 -11.02
C PRO A 24 -19.65 31.16 -12.40
N LYS A 25 -20.46 32.11 -12.89
CA LYS A 25 -20.65 32.27 -14.34
C LYS A 25 -19.34 32.80 -14.90
N LYS A 26 -18.28 31.98 -14.91
CA LYS A 26 -17.03 32.31 -15.56
C LYS A 26 -17.25 32.08 -17.05
N ALA A 27 -17.39 33.19 -17.75
CA ALA A 27 -17.33 33.23 -19.19
C ALA A 27 -16.02 32.55 -19.64
N VAL A 28 -16.08 31.88 -20.79
CA VAL A 28 -14.94 31.29 -21.52
C VAL A 28 -13.72 32.25 -21.63
N THR A 29 -13.93 33.55 -21.41
CA THR A 29 -12.92 34.62 -21.45
C THR A 29 -11.94 34.65 -20.27
N GLU A 30 -12.23 34.02 -19.12
CA GLU A 30 -11.33 34.03 -17.94
C GLU A 30 -10.45 32.77 -17.81
N THR A 31 -10.47 31.86 -18.78
CA THR A 31 -9.66 30.63 -18.72
C THR A 31 -8.17 30.95 -18.78
N ALA A 32 -7.47 30.70 -17.66
CA ALA A 32 -6.01 30.82 -17.57
C ALA A 32 -5.36 29.44 -17.77
N PHE A 33 -4.59 29.30 -18.84
CA PHE A 33 -3.77 28.11 -19.10
C PHE A 33 -2.56 28.11 -18.14
N GLY A 34 -2.22 26.95 -17.58
CA GLY A 34 -1.13 26.78 -16.62
C GLY A 34 0.02 25.97 -17.21
N GLU A 35 0.03 24.66 -16.94
CA GLU A 35 1.10 23.77 -17.40
C GLU A 35 0.83 23.25 -18.81
N PHE A 36 1.90 23.11 -19.61
CA PHE A 36 1.87 22.58 -20.96
C PHE A 36 2.81 21.39 -21.09
N LEU A 37 2.34 20.34 -21.74
CA LEU A 37 3.16 19.18 -22.07
C LEU A 37 2.90 18.77 -23.52
N PRO A 38 3.76 19.16 -24.48
CA PRO A 38 3.70 18.64 -25.84
C PRO A 38 4.10 17.16 -25.83
N LEU A 39 3.27 16.30 -26.41
CA LEU A 39 3.50 14.84 -26.42
C LEU A 39 4.34 14.39 -27.62
N SER A 40 4.32 15.14 -28.71
CA SER A 40 5.02 14.86 -29.96
C SER A 40 5.01 16.10 -30.85
N ASP A 41 6.02 16.27 -31.70
CA ASP A 41 6.02 17.31 -32.74
C ASP A 41 5.17 16.93 -33.97
N LYS A 42 4.52 15.76 -33.94
CA LYS A 42 3.66 15.28 -35.02
C LYS A 42 2.33 16.04 -35.07
N ALA A 43 1.96 16.47 -36.27
CA ALA A 43 0.65 17.05 -36.52
C ALA A 43 -0.49 16.10 -36.09
N GLY A 44 -1.48 16.62 -35.36
CA GLY A 44 -2.62 15.86 -34.86
C GLY A 44 -2.41 15.19 -33.51
N VAL A 45 -1.19 15.19 -32.96
CA VAL A 45 -0.96 14.79 -31.57
C VAL A 45 -1.31 15.97 -30.63
N PRO A 46 -2.15 15.76 -29.61
CA PRO A 46 -2.59 16.84 -28.73
C PRO A 46 -1.47 17.36 -27.83
N VAL A 47 -1.51 18.67 -27.53
CA VAL A 47 -0.76 19.26 -26.41
C VAL A 47 -1.59 19.11 -25.15
N LEU A 48 -1.04 18.47 -24.11
CA LEU A 48 -1.72 18.43 -22.82
C LEU A 48 -1.60 19.77 -22.13
N VAL A 49 -2.70 20.18 -21.51
CA VAL A 49 -2.85 21.43 -20.81
C VAL A 49 -3.42 21.17 -19.43
N ARG A 50 -2.82 21.77 -18.40
CA ARG A 50 -3.47 21.96 -17.11
C ARG A 50 -3.78 23.42 -16.92
N LEU A 51 -5.04 23.74 -16.62
CA LEU A 51 -5.46 25.12 -16.38
C LEU A 51 -5.06 25.53 -14.96
N HIS A 52 -4.65 26.79 -14.77
CA HIS A 52 -4.27 27.33 -13.45
C HIS A 52 -5.39 27.17 -12.40
N GLU A 53 -6.63 27.32 -12.84
CA GLU A 53 -7.81 27.13 -12.01
C GLU A 53 -8.48 25.80 -12.32
N ARG A 54 -8.88 25.06 -11.28
CA ARG A 54 -9.63 23.82 -11.46
C ARG A 54 -11.00 24.13 -12.08
N GLN A 55 -11.23 23.56 -13.25
CA GLN A 55 -12.56 23.57 -13.88
C GLN A 55 -13.38 22.39 -13.36
N TRP A 56 -14.62 22.65 -12.97
CA TRP A 56 -15.58 21.62 -12.54
C TRP A 56 -16.09 20.77 -13.70
N GLY A 57 -15.90 21.22 -14.94
CA GLY A 57 -16.29 20.51 -16.14
C GLY A 57 -15.71 21.16 -17.40
N ALA A 58 -15.99 20.55 -18.54
CA ALA A 58 -15.49 21.01 -19.82
C ALA A 58 -16.20 22.29 -20.29
N LEU A 59 -15.44 23.22 -20.86
CA LEU A 59 -15.99 24.35 -21.59
C LEU A 59 -16.30 23.93 -23.02
N ALA A 60 -17.37 24.47 -23.63
CA ALA A 60 -17.70 24.18 -25.03
C ALA A 60 -16.65 24.72 -26.02
N ARG A 61 -15.95 25.79 -25.63
CA ARG A 61 -14.91 26.46 -26.41
C ARG A 61 -13.77 26.90 -25.51
N LEU A 62 -12.55 26.91 -26.04
CA LEU A 62 -11.39 27.53 -25.41
C LEU A 62 -10.80 28.63 -26.31
N PRO A 63 -10.37 29.77 -25.74
CA PRO A 63 -9.76 30.84 -26.51
C PRO A 63 -8.31 30.50 -26.89
N ALA A 64 -8.02 30.28 -28.18
CA ALA A 64 -6.68 29.91 -28.62
C ALA A 64 -5.61 31.00 -28.35
N ALA A 65 -6.02 32.27 -28.32
CA ALA A 65 -5.13 33.39 -27.98
C ALA A 65 -4.51 33.23 -26.58
N LYS A 66 -5.27 32.67 -25.61
CA LYS A 66 -4.80 32.45 -24.24
C LYS A 66 -3.71 31.38 -24.15
N LEU A 67 -3.63 30.48 -25.13
CA LEU A 67 -2.57 29.48 -25.21
C LEU A 67 -1.20 30.16 -25.43
N LYS A 68 -1.13 31.13 -26.36
CA LYS A 68 0.08 31.91 -26.63
C LYS A 68 0.41 32.87 -25.48
N GLU A 69 -0.60 33.54 -24.91
CA GLU A 69 -0.41 34.45 -23.76
C GLU A 69 0.20 33.75 -22.54
N ALA A 70 -0.15 32.49 -22.32
CA ALA A 70 0.36 31.67 -21.23
C ALA A 70 1.74 31.05 -21.50
N GLY A 71 2.38 31.37 -22.62
CA GLY A 71 3.77 31.00 -22.89
C GLY A 71 3.97 29.72 -23.69
N TYR A 72 2.95 29.23 -24.41
CA TYR A 72 3.16 28.16 -25.39
C TYR A 72 4.15 28.60 -26.47
N ALA A 73 5.27 27.88 -26.56
CA ALA A 73 6.43 28.24 -27.37
C ALA A 73 6.43 27.68 -28.80
N GLY A 74 5.36 27.00 -29.23
CA GLY A 74 5.26 26.47 -30.59
C GLY A 74 4.98 27.56 -31.63
N ASP A 75 5.58 27.42 -32.81
CA ASP A 75 5.44 28.39 -33.91
C ASP A 75 3.98 28.52 -34.40
N GLU A 76 3.25 27.39 -34.44
CA GLU A 76 1.85 27.31 -34.83
C GLU A 76 0.95 26.85 -33.68
N LEU A 77 -0.33 27.23 -33.73
CA LEU A 77 -1.32 26.72 -32.79
C LEU A 77 -1.50 25.20 -33.01
N PRO A 78 -1.46 24.37 -31.96
CA PRO A 78 -1.67 22.94 -32.11
C PRO A 78 -3.07 22.68 -32.66
N SER A 79 -3.21 21.67 -33.53
CA SER A 79 -4.54 21.32 -34.04
C SER A 79 -5.46 20.74 -32.96
N HIS A 80 -4.87 20.20 -31.89
CA HIS A 80 -5.58 19.60 -30.77
C HIS A 80 -5.01 20.05 -29.42
N VAL A 81 -5.90 20.35 -28.47
CA VAL A 81 -5.57 20.64 -27.08
C VAL A 81 -6.35 19.70 -26.18
N ALA A 82 -5.66 19.11 -25.21
CA ALA A 82 -6.24 18.19 -24.24
C ALA A 82 -6.15 18.79 -22.83
N VAL A 83 -7.27 19.24 -22.30
CA VAL A 83 -7.33 19.77 -20.93
C VAL A 83 -7.42 18.60 -19.94
N VAL A 84 -6.39 18.48 -19.10
CA VAL A 84 -6.26 17.42 -18.09
C VAL A 84 -6.87 17.87 -16.77
N ARG A 85 -7.69 17.03 -16.16
CA ARG A 85 -8.35 17.27 -14.87
C ARG A 85 -8.27 16.04 -13.97
N ASP A 86 -8.20 16.26 -12.67
CA ASP A 86 -8.44 15.21 -11.68
C ASP A 86 -9.92 14.80 -11.74
N ALA A 87 -10.19 13.51 -11.92
CA ALA A 87 -11.55 13.00 -11.96
C ALA A 87 -12.24 13.09 -10.59
N PHE A 88 -11.48 12.94 -9.51
CA PHE A 88 -11.98 12.81 -8.14
C PHE A 88 -11.29 13.72 -7.12
N GLY A 89 -10.64 14.81 -7.56
CA GLY A 89 -10.02 15.78 -6.65
C GLY A 89 -11.05 16.64 -5.92
N SER A 90 -10.88 16.82 -4.60
CA SER A 90 -11.71 17.68 -3.76
C SER A 90 -11.37 19.16 -3.98
N HIS A 91 -12.34 20.07 -3.82
CA HIS A 91 -12.19 21.51 -4.10
C HIS A 91 -11.00 22.21 -3.44
N ASP A 92 -10.52 21.67 -2.33
CA ASP A 92 -9.43 22.13 -1.48
C ASP A 92 -8.07 21.45 -1.78
N ASP A 93 -8.04 20.43 -2.63
CA ASP A 93 -6.81 19.79 -3.07
C ASP A 93 -6.00 20.71 -4.00
N SER A 94 -4.70 20.84 -3.75
CA SER A 94 -3.78 21.42 -4.72
C SER A 94 -3.75 20.59 -6.00
N GLN A 95 -3.74 21.25 -7.16
CA GLN A 95 -3.53 20.55 -8.43
C GLN A 95 -2.13 19.91 -8.47
N ARG A 96 -2.07 18.66 -8.91
CA ARG A 96 -0.81 17.95 -9.17
C ARG A 96 -0.16 18.49 -10.44
N SER A 97 1.17 18.55 -10.49
CA SER A 97 1.89 19.01 -11.68
C SER A 97 1.84 17.96 -12.79
N LEU A 98 1.61 18.40 -14.04
CA LEU A 98 1.66 17.54 -15.24
C LEU A 98 2.98 16.78 -15.36
N ALA A 99 4.10 17.43 -15.04
CA ALA A 99 5.44 16.84 -15.22
C ALA A 99 5.71 15.63 -14.30
N HIS A 100 5.01 15.53 -13.17
CA HIS A 100 5.09 14.38 -12.29
C HIS A 100 4.17 13.23 -12.73
N GLU A 101 3.20 13.51 -13.60
CA GLU A 101 2.12 12.60 -13.98
C GLU A 101 2.34 12.01 -15.38
N VAL A 102 2.88 12.79 -16.31
CA VAL A 102 3.09 12.40 -17.70
C VAL A 102 4.35 13.06 -18.27
N ALA A 103 5.15 12.29 -19.01
CA ALA A 103 6.26 12.82 -19.82
C ALA A 103 6.30 12.17 -21.20
N ALA A 104 6.66 12.94 -22.22
CA ALA A 104 6.95 12.41 -23.55
C ALA A 104 8.32 11.70 -23.52
N LEU A 105 8.36 10.43 -23.92
CA LEU A 105 9.60 9.63 -24.04
C LEU A 105 10.07 9.48 -25.49
N GLY A 106 9.29 9.99 -26.43
CA GLY A 106 9.55 9.94 -27.86
C GLY A 106 8.26 10.09 -28.68
N PRO A 107 8.32 10.00 -30.02
CA PRO A 107 7.22 10.39 -30.90
C PRO A 107 5.91 9.60 -30.73
N HIS A 108 5.98 8.43 -30.11
CA HIS A 108 4.86 7.49 -29.88
C HIS A 108 4.82 6.93 -28.47
N LYS A 109 5.63 7.45 -27.54
CA LYS A 109 5.78 6.86 -26.21
C LYS A 109 5.60 7.93 -25.15
N VAL A 110 4.75 7.65 -24.18
CA VAL A 110 4.52 8.53 -23.04
C VAL A 110 4.72 7.74 -21.76
N ALA A 111 5.56 8.25 -20.87
CA ALA A 111 5.60 7.84 -19.48
C ALA A 111 4.35 8.37 -18.79
N VAL A 112 3.68 7.52 -18.02
CA VAL A 112 2.51 7.88 -17.23
C VAL A 112 2.71 7.36 -15.81
N ALA A 113 2.48 8.20 -14.81
CA ALA A 113 2.63 7.81 -13.42
C ALA A 113 1.75 6.60 -13.10
N ALA A 114 2.36 5.54 -12.59
CA ALA A 114 1.68 4.28 -12.30
C ALA A 114 0.55 4.47 -11.29
N GLU A 115 0.66 5.44 -10.37
CA GLU A 115 -0.39 5.75 -9.40
C GLU A 115 -1.72 6.19 -10.02
N LEU A 116 -1.72 6.64 -11.28
CA LEU A 116 -2.94 7.00 -12.02
C LEU A 116 -3.83 5.82 -12.39
N THR A 117 -3.37 4.58 -12.23
CA THR A 117 -4.23 3.39 -12.35
C THR A 117 -5.21 3.26 -11.20
N HIS A 118 -4.89 3.84 -10.03
CA HIS A 118 -5.77 3.81 -8.87
C HIS A 118 -7.03 4.65 -9.15
N PRO A 119 -8.24 4.12 -8.87
CA PRO A 119 -9.49 4.81 -9.18
C PRO A 119 -9.56 6.26 -8.67
N HIS A 120 -9.03 6.52 -7.47
CA HIS A 120 -9.06 7.85 -6.84
C HIS A 120 -8.12 8.88 -7.49
N ASN A 121 -7.02 8.43 -8.10
CA ASN A 121 -6.01 9.31 -8.70
C ASN A 121 -6.23 9.54 -10.18
N ARG A 122 -7.28 8.97 -10.78
CA ARG A 122 -7.53 9.03 -12.22
C ARG A 122 -7.54 10.45 -12.76
N LEU A 123 -6.82 10.64 -13.86
CA LEU A 123 -6.88 11.83 -14.69
C LEU A 123 -7.84 11.60 -15.86
N ILE A 124 -8.64 12.61 -16.15
CA ILE A 124 -9.52 12.66 -17.31
C ILE A 124 -9.12 13.82 -18.21
N VAL A 125 -9.44 13.67 -19.49
CA VAL A 125 -9.07 14.57 -20.57
C VAL A 125 -10.33 15.05 -21.27
N ASP A 126 -10.47 16.37 -21.36
CA ASP A 126 -11.39 17.02 -22.28
C ASP A 126 -10.61 17.40 -23.55
N ASN A 127 -10.98 16.81 -24.68
CA ASN A 127 -10.28 17.01 -25.95
C ASN A 127 -10.92 18.15 -26.74
N TYR A 128 -10.08 18.98 -27.35
CA TYR A 128 -10.50 20.13 -28.13
C TYR A 128 -9.77 20.18 -29.47
N GLU A 129 -10.50 20.58 -30.51
CA GLU A 129 -10.00 20.71 -31.88
C GLU A 129 -10.00 22.18 -32.32
N LEU A 130 -8.93 22.60 -32.99
CA LEU A 130 -8.84 23.95 -33.55
C LEU A 130 -9.85 24.11 -34.70
N SER A 131 -10.74 25.10 -34.58
CA SER A 131 -11.75 25.41 -35.58
C SER A 131 -11.31 26.57 -36.49
N ASP A 132 -11.90 26.67 -37.67
CA ASP A 132 -11.65 27.73 -38.65
C ASP A 132 -11.85 29.15 -38.10
N ASP A 133 -12.67 29.30 -37.05
CA ASP A 133 -12.88 30.58 -36.35
C ASP A 133 -11.72 30.96 -35.40
N GLY A 134 -10.66 30.15 -35.37
CA GLY A 134 -9.47 30.34 -34.53
C GLY A 134 -9.70 29.99 -33.06
N SER A 135 -10.85 29.41 -32.70
CA SER A 135 -11.13 28.90 -31.35
C SER A 135 -11.01 27.37 -31.28
N TYR A 136 -10.73 26.86 -30.09
CA TYR A 136 -10.76 25.43 -29.83
C TYR A 136 -12.18 25.00 -29.47
N ARG A 137 -12.72 23.98 -30.12
CA ARG A 137 -14.05 23.41 -29.86
C ARG A 137 -13.93 22.05 -29.22
N LEU A 138 -14.73 21.83 -28.19
CA LEU A 138 -14.77 20.57 -27.46
C LEU A 138 -15.21 19.42 -28.39
N SER A 139 -14.38 18.39 -28.51
CA SER A 139 -14.66 17.18 -29.29
C SER A 139 -15.00 15.98 -28.41
N SER A 140 -14.39 15.86 -27.23
CA SER A 140 -14.75 14.84 -26.22
C SER A 140 -14.58 15.35 -24.80
N VAL A 141 -15.34 14.78 -23.86
CA VAL A 141 -15.34 15.18 -22.44
C VAL A 141 -15.04 14.00 -21.55
N GLY A 142 -14.17 14.22 -20.56
CA GLY A 142 -13.97 13.30 -19.45
C GLY A 142 -13.40 11.94 -19.86
N THR A 143 -12.62 11.89 -20.94
CA THR A 143 -12.01 10.64 -21.39
C THR A 143 -10.90 10.26 -20.43
N ASP A 144 -10.89 9.02 -19.92
CA ASP A 144 -9.77 8.51 -19.13
C ASP A 144 -8.43 8.73 -19.86
N MET A 145 -7.41 9.25 -19.16
CA MET A 145 -6.18 9.70 -19.82
C MET A 145 -5.41 8.58 -20.51
N VAL A 146 -5.37 7.37 -19.92
CA VAL A 146 -4.70 6.21 -20.54
C VAL A 146 -5.47 5.79 -21.79
N ARG A 147 -6.80 5.81 -21.72
CA ARG A 147 -7.65 5.58 -22.91
C ARG A 147 -7.44 6.64 -23.98
N PHE A 148 -7.31 7.90 -23.59
CA PHE A 148 -7.05 9.02 -24.49
C PHE A 148 -5.74 8.82 -25.27
N PHE A 149 -4.64 8.47 -24.58
CA PHE A 149 -3.37 8.17 -25.25
C PHE A 149 -3.50 7.04 -26.26
N LYS A 150 -4.23 5.97 -25.92
CA LYS A 150 -4.49 4.86 -26.83
C LYS A 150 -5.27 5.30 -28.09
N GLN A 151 -6.18 6.26 -27.98
CA GLN A 151 -6.95 6.79 -29.11
C GLN A 151 -6.11 7.66 -30.06
N HIS A 152 -4.98 8.19 -29.58
CA HIS A 152 -4.04 9.00 -30.35
C HIS A 152 -2.75 8.23 -30.71
N ASP A 153 -2.80 6.89 -30.72
CA ASP A 153 -1.67 6.01 -31.07
C ASP A 153 -0.39 6.26 -30.25
N LEU A 154 -0.57 6.67 -28.99
CA LEU A 154 0.52 6.83 -28.01
C LEU A 154 0.61 5.59 -27.11
N HIS A 155 1.76 4.93 -27.16
CA HIS A 155 2.07 3.80 -26.30
C HIS A 155 2.38 4.30 -24.89
N THR A 156 1.47 4.00 -23.96
CA THR A 156 1.62 4.34 -22.55
C THR A 156 2.58 3.37 -21.85
N ILE A 157 3.58 3.92 -21.18
CA ILE A 157 4.50 3.19 -20.31
C ILE A 157 4.22 3.65 -18.89
N LEU A 158 3.66 2.76 -18.07
CA LEU A 158 3.44 3.06 -16.67
C LEU A 158 4.78 3.06 -15.94
N VAL A 159 5.11 4.16 -15.29
CA VAL A 159 6.36 4.34 -14.56
C VAL A 159 6.07 4.82 -13.14
N PRO A 160 6.84 4.36 -12.14
CA PRO A 160 6.67 4.80 -10.76
C PRO A 160 7.13 6.26 -10.54
N ASP A 161 8.09 6.75 -11.33
CA ASP A 161 8.58 8.12 -11.30
C ASP A 161 8.75 8.63 -12.74
N VAL A 162 7.90 9.58 -13.13
CA VAL A 162 7.86 10.15 -14.48
C VAL A 162 9.08 11.03 -14.76
N LEU A 163 9.57 11.77 -13.75
CA LEU A 163 10.73 12.64 -13.90
C LEU A 163 12.00 11.80 -14.11
N ALA A 164 12.18 10.75 -13.31
CA ALA A 164 13.29 9.82 -13.50
C ALA A 164 13.25 9.16 -14.89
N ALA A 165 12.07 8.72 -15.34
CA ALA A 165 11.89 8.15 -16.67
C ALA A 165 12.24 9.13 -17.79
N GLN A 166 11.92 10.42 -17.61
CA GLN A 166 12.26 11.49 -18.56
C GLN A 166 13.77 11.75 -18.66
N ASP A 167 14.48 11.71 -17.53
CA ASP A 167 15.93 11.94 -17.47
C ASP A 167 16.76 10.76 -17.99
N GLY A 168 16.13 9.72 -18.52
CA GLY A 168 16.82 8.50 -18.95
C GLY A 168 17.44 7.72 -17.80
N LEU A 169 17.12 8.08 -16.55
CA LEU A 169 17.33 7.24 -15.39
C LEU A 169 16.32 6.10 -15.50
N ILE A 170 16.71 5.06 -16.23
CA ILE A 170 15.95 3.81 -16.30
C ILE A 170 15.74 3.38 -14.85
N THR A 171 14.50 3.47 -14.37
CA THR A 171 14.08 2.81 -13.13
C THR A 171 14.57 1.38 -13.25
N SER A 172 15.46 0.95 -12.35
CA SER A 172 16.12 -0.36 -12.43
C SER A 172 15.16 -1.52 -12.21
N VAL A 173 13.85 -1.26 -12.20
CA VAL A 173 12.72 -2.20 -12.22
C VAL A 173 12.87 -3.15 -13.40
N ARG A 174 13.75 -4.12 -13.26
CA ARG A 174 13.85 -5.28 -14.14
C ARG A 174 12.66 -6.16 -13.82
N GLY A 175 11.83 -6.45 -14.82
CA GLY A 175 10.88 -7.54 -14.71
C GLY A 175 11.61 -8.84 -14.39
N ALA A 176 10.94 -9.73 -13.65
CA ALA A 176 11.50 -10.99 -13.16
C ALA A 176 12.38 -11.70 -14.21
N GLN A 177 13.70 -11.69 -14.01
CA GLN A 177 14.60 -12.57 -14.76
C GLN A 177 14.54 -13.97 -14.16
N GLY A 178 14.70 -15.01 -14.99
CA GLY A 178 14.84 -16.37 -14.50
C GLY A 178 15.99 -16.46 -13.49
N GLY A 179 15.68 -16.85 -12.24
CA GLY A 179 16.60 -16.81 -11.12
C GLY A 179 15.87 -16.77 -9.78
N ILE A 180 16.62 -16.50 -8.71
CA ILE A 180 16.09 -16.39 -7.35
C ILE A 180 15.32 -15.09 -7.21
N LYS A 181 14.11 -15.17 -6.67
CA LYS A 181 13.24 -14.02 -6.46
C LYS A 181 13.27 -13.57 -5.00
N GLN A 182 13.26 -12.26 -4.81
CA GLN A 182 13.06 -11.66 -3.49
C GLN A 182 11.57 -11.66 -3.09
N SER A 183 10.69 -11.41 -4.05
CA SER A 183 9.25 -11.27 -3.89
C SER A 183 8.47 -12.28 -4.74
N THR A 184 7.18 -12.42 -4.46
CA THR A 184 6.26 -13.29 -5.20
C THR A 184 5.00 -12.51 -5.58
N ASN A 185 4.28 -12.98 -6.60
CA ASN A 185 2.96 -12.47 -6.96
C ASN A 185 1.82 -13.20 -6.23
N GLU A 186 2.14 -14.12 -5.31
CA GLU A 186 1.16 -14.98 -4.65
C GLU A 186 1.33 -14.98 -3.13
N VAL A 187 0.24 -14.74 -2.41
CA VAL A 187 0.21 -14.65 -0.95
C VAL A 187 -0.96 -15.41 -0.37
N LEU A 188 -0.81 -15.87 0.86
CA LEU A 188 -1.90 -16.37 1.69
C LEU A 188 -2.32 -15.29 2.69
N MET A 189 -3.62 -15.08 2.79
CA MET A 189 -4.26 -14.16 3.73
C MET A 189 -5.31 -14.90 4.54
N VAL A 190 -5.54 -14.49 5.79
CA VAL A 190 -6.59 -15.05 6.65
C VAL A 190 -7.56 -13.93 7.03
N ALA A 191 -8.81 -14.04 6.55
CA ALA A 191 -9.84 -13.07 6.84
C ALA A 191 -10.10 -12.98 8.36
N PRO A 192 -10.12 -11.77 8.96
CA PRO A 192 -10.31 -11.54 10.39
C PRO A 192 -11.77 -11.71 10.85
N THR A 193 -12.42 -12.81 10.46
CA THR A 193 -13.86 -13.06 10.70
C THR A 193 -14.24 -13.27 12.17
N ALA A 194 -13.25 -13.41 13.05
CA ALA A 194 -13.41 -13.50 14.49
C ALA A 194 -12.36 -12.68 15.28
N PHE A 195 -11.83 -11.62 14.66
CA PHE A 195 -10.83 -10.73 15.26
C PHE A 195 -11.36 -9.96 16.46
N VAL A 196 -10.57 -9.97 17.54
CA VAL A 196 -10.75 -9.21 18.79
C VAL A 196 -9.37 -8.87 19.37
N PHE A 197 -9.31 -8.02 20.40
CA PHE A 197 -8.05 -7.71 21.08
C PHE A 197 -7.42 -8.96 21.74
N ASN A 198 -6.12 -9.18 21.49
CA ASN A 198 -5.38 -10.32 22.06
C ASN A 198 -4.60 -9.91 23.33
N ALA A 199 -5.18 -10.19 24.50
CA ALA A 199 -4.54 -9.86 25.78
C ALA A 199 -3.25 -10.67 26.07
N GLN A 200 -3.04 -11.84 25.46
CA GLN A 200 -1.79 -12.61 25.63
C GLN A 200 -0.65 -11.97 24.85
N ALA A 201 -0.89 -11.62 23.59
CA ALA A 201 0.11 -11.01 22.72
C ALA A 201 0.40 -9.55 23.08
N ALA A 202 -0.55 -8.83 23.69
CA ALA A 202 -0.35 -7.44 24.11
C ALA A 202 0.63 -7.27 25.29
N GLN A 203 1.10 -8.37 25.92
CA GLN A 203 2.04 -8.30 27.03
C GLN A 203 3.43 -7.83 26.61
N ASP A 204 3.82 -8.11 25.37
CA ASP A 204 5.12 -7.77 24.79
C ASP A 204 5.02 -7.07 23.42
N ASN A 205 3.81 -6.94 22.85
CA ASN A 205 3.57 -6.10 21.69
C ASN A 205 3.09 -4.70 22.10
N THR A 206 4.01 -3.73 22.11
CA THR A 206 3.72 -2.33 22.48
C THR A 206 2.88 -1.56 21.46
N PHE A 207 2.62 -2.14 20.28
CA PHE A 207 1.78 -1.54 19.24
C PHE A 207 0.28 -1.89 19.41
N MET A 208 -0.05 -2.85 20.28
CA MET A 208 -1.44 -3.23 20.56
C MET A 208 -2.10 -2.27 21.57
N ASN A 209 -3.32 -1.81 21.28
CA ASN A 209 -4.07 -0.91 22.15
C ASN A 209 -5.50 -1.40 22.43
N SER A 210 -5.79 -1.70 23.70
CA SER A 210 -7.09 -2.19 24.18
C SER A 210 -8.15 -1.08 24.31
N ALA A 211 -7.74 0.18 24.40
CA ALA A 211 -8.63 1.32 24.70
C ALA A 211 -9.62 1.60 23.57
N VAL A 212 -9.39 1.09 22.36
CA VAL A 212 -10.27 1.32 21.20
C VAL A 212 -11.58 0.52 21.29
N ASN A 213 -11.71 -0.38 22.27
CA ASN A 213 -13.00 -0.95 22.63
C ASN A 213 -14.00 0.11 23.18
N SER A 214 -13.56 1.32 23.54
CA SER A 214 -14.42 2.37 24.11
C SER A 214 -15.12 3.30 23.10
N PHE A 215 -15.19 2.94 21.82
CA PHE A 215 -16.09 3.60 20.85
C PHE A 215 -17.55 3.13 20.97
N ASP A 216 -17.88 2.38 22.02
CA ASP A 216 -19.24 1.99 22.35
C ASP A 216 -19.98 3.15 23.04
N PRO A 217 -21.24 3.47 22.65
CA PRO A 217 -22.10 4.25 23.52
C PRO A 217 -22.30 3.48 24.84
N PRO A 218 -22.37 4.17 25.99
CA PRO A 218 -22.63 3.50 27.26
C PRO A 218 -23.98 2.78 27.19
N PRO A 219 -24.13 1.63 27.86
CA PRO A 219 -25.42 0.96 27.93
C PRO A 219 -26.45 1.92 28.53
N PRO A 220 -27.72 1.90 28.08
CA PRO A 220 -28.75 2.71 28.70
C PRO A 220 -28.83 2.38 30.19
N PRO A 221 -29.05 3.37 31.07
CA PRO A 221 -29.08 3.15 32.51
C PRO A 221 -30.13 2.08 32.82
N ALA A 222 -29.70 1.03 33.54
CA ALA A 222 -30.57 -0.05 33.96
C ALA A 222 -31.71 0.53 34.82
N ALA A 223 -32.94 0.40 34.33
CA ALA A 223 -34.11 0.70 35.13
C ALA A 223 -34.30 -0.42 36.15
N GLY A 224 -33.95 -0.14 37.41
CA GLY A 224 -34.42 -0.89 38.57
C GLY A 224 -33.62 -2.14 38.92
N SER A 225 -33.24 -2.20 40.20
CA SER A 225 -32.64 -3.35 40.87
C SER A 225 -33.55 -4.59 40.87
N ALA A 226 -33.01 -5.74 40.48
CA ALA A 226 -33.18 -7.03 41.18
C ALA A 226 -32.29 -8.10 40.52
N ALA A 227 -31.63 -8.92 41.34
CA ALA A 227 -30.85 -10.06 40.90
C ALA A 227 -31.74 -11.11 40.21
N ALA A 228 -31.44 -11.45 38.95
CA ALA A 228 -31.84 -12.69 38.32
C ALA A 228 -30.98 -12.98 37.08
N GLN A 229 -30.55 -14.25 37.01
CA GLN A 229 -30.00 -15.04 35.90
C GLN A 229 -29.83 -14.38 34.52
N ALA A 230 -28.65 -14.57 33.94
CA ALA A 230 -28.28 -14.15 32.59
C ALA A 230 -29.24 -14.71 31.52
N PRO A 231 -29.74 -13.86 30.61
CA PRO A 231 -30.15 -14.29 29.28
C PRO A 231 -29.00 -14.02 28.30
N SER A 232 -28.51 -15.10 27.71
CA SER A 232 -27.90 -15.11 26.38
C SER A 232 -28.80 -14.39 25.36
N SER A 233 -28.19 -13.77 24.34
CA SER A 233 -28.80 -13.21 23.11
C SER A 233 -28.85 -11.68 22.93
N ALA A 234 -27.94 -10.93 23.55
CA ALA A 234 -27.65 -9.58 23.06
C ALA A 234 -26.68 -9.68 21.87
N GLN A 235 -27.17 -9.44 20.65
CA GLN A 235 -26.36 -9.25 19.44
C GLN A 235 -25.23 -8.24 19.74
N PRO A 236 -23.94 -8.57 19.50
CA PRO A 236 -22.86 -7.65 19.80
C PRO A 236 -22.99 -6.39 18.91
N PRO A 237 -22.74 -5.19 19.46
CA PRO A 237 -22.79 -3.93 18.70
C PRO A 237 -21.83 -4.04 17.50
N LEU A 238 -22.07 -3.28 16.42
CA LEU A 238 -21.31 -3.30 15.15
C LEU A 238 -19.78 -3.42 15.41
N SER A 239 -19.29 -4.66 15.45
CA SER A 239 -18.12 -5.03 16.27
C SER A 239 -16.81 -4.54 15.66
N VAL A 240 -15.76 -4.39 16.49
CA VAL A 240 -14.37 -4.20 16.03
C VAL A 240 -14.05 -5.12 14.84
N THR A 241 -14.48 -6.38 14.91
CA THR A 241 -14.40 -7.37 13.83
C THR A 241 -14.98 -6.87 12.50
N LYS A 242 -16.17 -6.24 12.50
CA LYS A 242 -16.79 -5.69 11.27
C LYS A 242 -15.99 -4.53 10.69
N ARG A 243 -15.40 -3.67 11.54
CA ARG A 243 -14.53 -2.57 11.09
C ARG A 243 -13.26 -3.12 10.44
N VAL A 244 -12.59 -4.01 11.15
CA VAL A 244 -11.37 -4.68 10.67
C VAL A 244 -11.63 -5.51 9.41
N LEU A 245 -12.77 -6.18 9.29
CA LEU A 245 -13.15 -6.89 8.06
C LEU A 245 -13.33 -5.95 6.87
N ARG A 246 -13.86 -4.74 7.06
CA ARG A 246 -14.00 -3.75 5.98
C ARG A 246 -12.64 -3.22 5.54
N GLU A 247 -11.78 -2.89 6.49
CA GLU A 247 -10.39 -2.48 6.24
C GLU A 247 -9.63 -3.58 5.49
N PHE A 248 -9.72 -4.81 5.97
CA PHE A 248 -9.10 -5.97 5.34
C PHE A 248 -9.65 -6.27 3.95
N ALA A 249 -10.96 -6.10 3.73
CA ALA A 249 -11.55 -6.22 2.39
C ALA A 249 -11.05 -5.14 1.43
N ALA A 250 -10.80 -3.93 1.91
CA ALA A 250 -10.18 -2.86 1.12
C ALA A 250 -8.73 -3.20 0.76
N LEU A 251 -7.94 -3.71 1.71
CA LEU A 251 -6.58 -4.21 1.44
C LEU A 251 -6.60 -5.35 0.41
N HIS A 252 -7.49 -6.32 0.57
CA HIS A 252 -7.64 -7.41 -0.38
C HIS A 252 -7.98 -6.88 -1.79
N HIS A 253 -8.93 -5.93 -1.90
CA HIS A 253 -9.29 -5.33 -3.18
C HIS A 253 -8.11 -4.60 -3.83
N GLU A 254 -7.35 -3.84 -3.06
CA GLU A 254 -6.14 -3.14 -3.54
C GLU A 254 -5.11 -4.14 -4.08
N LEU A 255 -4.84 -5.22 -3.33
CA LEU A 255 -3.89 -6.25 -3.75
C LEU A 255 -4.37 -7.02 -4.99
N THR A 256 -5.63 -7.44 -5.06
CA THR A 256 -6.12 -8.29 -6.17
C THR A 256 -6.49 -7.49 -7.41
N GLU A 257 -7.31 -6.44 -7.26
CA GLU A 257 -7.92 -5.75 -8.40
C GLU A 257 -7.04 -4.62 -8.94
N VAL A 258 -6.21 -4.00 -8.09
CA VAL A 258 -5.35 -2.88 -8.48
C VAL A 258 -3.94 -3.35 -8.77
N ALA A 259 -3.32 -4.09 -7.84
CA ALA A 259 -1.96 -4.61 -8.01
C ALA A 259 -1.90 -5.89 -8.85
N GLY A 260 -2.96 -6.72 -8.86
CA GLY A 260 -2.94 -8.01 -9.56
C GLY A 260 -2.17 -9.11 -8.83
N VAL A 261 -2.00 -8.98 -7.52
CA VAL A 261 -1.46 -10.03 -6.64
C VAL A 261 -2.50 -11.14 -6.50
N LYS A 262 -2.06 -12.39 -6.58
CA LYS A 262 -2.89 -13.57 -6.29
C LYS A 262 -3.00 -13.74 -4.78
N VAL A 263 -4.23 -13.67 -4.27
CA VAL A 263 -4.51 -13.87 -2.84
C VAL A 263 -5.25 -15.18 -2.62
N ASN A 264 -4.62 -16.09 -1.88
CA ASN A 264 -5.22 -17.30 -1.37
C ASN A 264 -5.88 -16.99 -0.02
N LEU A 265 -7.18 -16.73 -0.03
CA LEU A 265 -7.91 -16.25 1.15
C LEU A 265 -8.52 -17.40 1.97
N PHE A 266 -8.04 -17.57 3.19
CA PHE A 266 -8.64 -18.43 4.21
C PHE A 266 -9.52 -17.62 5.16
N GLN A 267 -10.37 -18.31 5.93
CA GLN A 267 -11.25 -17.68 6.92
C GLN A 267 -10.93 -18.14 8.33
N HIS A 268 -11.16 -17.26 9.30
CA HIS A 268 -10.93 -17.54 10.73
C HIS A 268 -12.26 -17.73 11.49
N SER A 269 -12.47 -18.89 12.08
CA SER A 269 -13.63 -19.19 12.93
C SER A 269 -13.38 -18.79 14.39
N LEU A 270 -14.45 -18.35 15.09
CA LEU A 270 -14.40 -18.10 16.54
C LEU A 270 -13.96 -19.33 17.33
N GLU A 271 -14.28 -20.53 16.84
CA GLU A 271 -13.96 -21.80 17.52
C GLU A 271 -12.46 -22.08 17.59
N HIS A 272 -11.66 -21.43 16.73
CA HIS A 272 -10.19 -21.54 16.79
C HIS A 272 -9.61 -20.87 18.04
N GLY A 273 -10.28 -19.85 18.60
CA GLY A 273 -9.77 -19.12 19.77
C GLY A 273 -8.50 -18.29 19.51
N THR A 274 -8.25 -17.92 18.25
CA THR A 274 -6.99 -17.33 17.78
C THR A 274 -7.17 -15.93 17.17
N PRO A 275 -7.32 -14.87 17.99
CA PRO A 275 -7.71 -13.54 17.51
C PRO A 275 -6.74 -12.89 16.50
N ASP A 276 -5.47 -13.26 16.54
CA ASP A 276 -4.40 -12.74 15.67
C ASP A 276 -4.15 -13.62 14.44
N ALA A 277 -5.03 -14.58 14.13
CA ALA A 277 -4.90 -15.46 12.96
C ALA A 277 -4.83 -14.70 11.62
N VAL A 278 -5.25 -13.43 11.62
CA VAL A 278 -5.07 -12.47 10.51
C VAL A 278 -3.61 -12.21 10.15
N PHE A 279 -2.66 -12.58 11.01
CA PHE A 279 -1.21 -12.45 10.79
C PHE A 279 -0.54 -13.82 10.54
N PRO A 280 -0.79 -14.47 9.38
CA PRO A 280 -0.31 -15.82 9.10
C PRO A 280 1.22 -15.91 8.96
N ASN A 281 1.88 -14.79 8.63
CA ASN A 281 3.30 -14.71 8.35
C ASN A 281 4.20 -15.07 9.56
N ASN A 282 3.63 -15.11 10.77
CA ASN A 282 4.36 -15.38 12.00
C ASN A 282 4.56 -16.88 12.28
N TRP A 283 3.68 -17.76 11.79
CA TRP A 283 3.73 -19.18 12.17
C TRP A 283 4.18 -20.12 11.06
N PHE A 284 4.19 -19.67 9.79
CA PHE A 284 4.83 -20.39 8.69
C PHE A 284 5.48 -19.49 7.64
N SER A 285 6.29 -20.10 6.80
CA SER A 285 6.79 -19.51 5.55
C SER A 285 7.10 -20.58 4.52
N THR A 286 7.16 -20.17 3.26
CA THR A 286 7.52 -21.03 2.12
C THR A 286 8.91 -20.66 1.58
N HIS A 287 9.65 -21.69 1.14
CA HIS A 287 11.02 -21.59 0.66
C HIS A 287 11.25 -22.51 -0.54
N PRO A 288 11.25 -21.99 -1.78
CA PRO A 288 11.44 -22.80 -2.97
C PRO A 288 12.88 -23.28 -3.13
N ALA A 289 13.07 -24.39 -3.83
CA ALA A 289 14.37 -24.87 -4.23
C ALA A 289 15.12 -23.82 -5.06
N GLY A 290 16.40 -23.61 -4.74
CA GLY A 290 17.22 -22.59 -5.37
C GLY A 290 17.32 -21.28 -4.59
N GLU A 291 16.44 -21.03 -3.62
CA GLU A 291 16.54 -19.88 -2.72
C GLU A 291 17.90 -19.81 -1.97
N ALA A 292 18.28 -18.62 -1.51
CA ALA A 292 19.51 -18.35 -0.76
C ALA A 292 20.78 -18.67 -1.57
N ALA A 293 20.79 -18.24 -2.84
CA ALA A 293 21.81 -18.59 -3.83
C ALA A 293 22.04 -20.11 -3.97
N GLY A 294 20.94 -20.89 -3.94
CA GLY A 294 20.97 -22.35 -4.03
C GLY A 294 21.21 -23.06 -2.71
N GLY A 295 21.07 -22.37 -1.57
CA GLY A 295 21.11 -22.96 -0.23
C GLY A 295 19.96 -23.93 0.00
N VAL A 296 18.73 -23.50 -0.33
CA VAL A 296 17.53 -24.32 -0.20
C VAL A 296 17.50 -25.36 -1.32
N LYS A 297 17.50 -26.65 -0.95
CA LYS A 297 17.62 -27.77 -1.91
C LYS A 297 16.30 -28.30 -2.44
N GLN A 298 15.21 -28.10 -1.70
CA GLN A 298 13.88 -28.61 -1.98
C GLN A 298 12.86 -27.59 -1.49
N ASP A 299 11.71 -27.52 -2.15
CA ASP A 299 10.59 -26.70 -1.72
C ASP A 299 10.22 -27.08 -0.28
N THR A 300 10.35 -26.12 0.65
CA THR A 300 10.27 -26.36 2.09
C THR A 300 9.22 -25.46 2.72
N LEU A 301 8.26 -26.07 3.41
CA LEU A 301 7.38 -25.40 4.36
C LEU A 301 8.03 -25.37 5.74
N VAL A 302 8.15 -24.20 6.34
CA VAL A 302 8.70 -24.06 7.70
C VAL A 302 7.57 -23.73 8.67
N PHE A 303 7.50 -24.43 9.81
CA PHE A 303 6.66 -24.05 10.94
C PHE A 303 7.49 -23.54 12.09
N TYR A 304 6.98 -22.47 12.71
CA TYR A 304 7.72 -21.68 13.67
C TYR A 304 7.18 -21.83 15.10
N PRO A 305 8.05 -21.81 16.12
CA PRO A 305 7.65 -21.77 17.51
C PRO A 305 7.14 -20.37 17.88
N MET A 306 5.89 -20.31 18.35
CA MET A 306 5.18 -19.10 18.73
C MET A 306 5.17 -18.92 20.24
N LYS A 307 5.32 -17.69 20.74
CA LYS A 307 5.43 -17.45 22.17
C LYS A 307 4.11 -17.66 22.92
N CYS A 308 3.04 -17.06 22.41
CA CYS A 308 1.74 -17.09 23.08
C CYS A 308 0.96 -18.38 22.74
N PRO A 309 0.40 -19.11 23.73
CA PRO A 309 -0.37 -20.33 23.47
C PRO A 309 -1.53 -20.17 22.47
N ASN A 310 -2.22 -19.02 22.49
CA ASN A 310 -3.28 -18.79 21.50
C ASN A 310 -2.74 -18.52 20.09
N ARG A 311 -1.51 -17.99 19.94
CA ARG A 311 -0.84 -17.88 18.64
C ARG A 311 -0.32 -19.25 18.16
N GLN A 312 0.11 -20.13 19.07
CA GLN A 312 0.51 -21.51 18.72
C GLN A 312 -0.63 -22.29 18.05
N ALA A 313 -1.87 -22.07 18.52
CA ALA A 313 -3.08 -22.69 17.98
C ALA A 313 -3.47 -22.20 16.57
N GLU A 314 -2.76 -21.23 16.00
CA GLU A 314 -3.01 -20.73 14.63
C GLU A 314 -2.41 -21.62 13.55
N ARG A 315 -1.48 -22.51 13.92
CA ARG A 315 -0.98 -23.53 13.02
C ARG A 315 -2.11 -24.50 12.68
N ARG A 316 -2.69 -24.33 11.49
CA ARG A 316 -3.84 -25.11 11.05
C ARG A 316 -3.48 -26.20 10.04
N ALA A 317 -4.07 -27.38 10.23
CA ALA A 317 -3.88 -28.53 9.36
C ALA A 317 -4.42 -28.30 7.93
N ASP A 318 -5.55 -27.61 7.78
CA ASP A 318 -6.13 -27.35 6.46
C ASP A 318 -5.24 -26.46 5.58
N ILE A 319 -4.59 -25.45 6.17
CA ILE A 319 -3.60 -24.63 5.47
C ILE A 319 -2.36 -25.47 5.11
N LYS A 320 -1.88 -26.30 6.03
CA LYS A 320 -0.75 -27.21 5.77
C LYS A 320 -1.04 -28.13 4.57
N ASP A 321 -2.20 -28.79 4.56
CA ASP A 321 -2.58 -29.75 3.52
C ASP A 321 -2.64 -29.08 2.14
N VAL A 322 -3.15 -27.85 2.07
CA VAL A 322 -3.16 -27.04 0.83
C VAL A 322 -1.74 -26.72 0.38
N LEU A 323 -0.86 -26.26 1.27
CA LEU A 323 0.53 -25.92 0.93
C LEU A 323 1.33 -27.15 0.45
N GLN A 324 1.12 -28.30 1.09
CA GLN A 324 1.72 -29.56 0.64
C GLN A 324 1.20 -29.96 -0.74
N HIS A 325 -0.10 -29.79 -1.00
CA HIS A 325 -0.66 -30.03 -2.33
C HIS A 325 -0.06 -29.12 -3.42
N TRP A 326 0.43 -27.93 -3.05
CA TRP A 326 1.14 -27.01 -3.95
C TRP A 326 2.63 -27.31 -4.13
N GLY A 327 3.13 -28.43 -3.61
CA GLY A 327 4.51 -28.90 -3.82
C GLY A 327 5.44 -28.73 -2.64
N TYR A 328 4.97 -28.15 -1.52
CA TYR A 328 5.77 -28.00 -0.30
C TYR A 328 5.74 -29.25 0.59
N ASP A 329 6.12 -30.40 0.04
CA ASP A 329 6.07 -31.70 0.73
C ASP A 329 7.03 -31.78 1.93
N ARG A 330 8.20 -31.14 1.83
CA ARG A 330 9.18 -31.09 2.91
C ARG A 330 8.73 -30.08 3.96
N THR A 331 8.49 -30.56 5.18
CA THR A 331 8.25 -29.70 6.35
C THR A 331 9.49 -29.62 7.25
N LEU A 332 9.97 -28.41 7.52
CA LEU A 332 10.88 -28.12 8.62
C LEU A 332 10.04 -27.60 9.80
N ASP A 333 9.76 -28.46 10.77
CA ASP A 333 8.95 -28.10 11.93
C ASP A 333 9.83 -27.71 13.12
N MET A 334 9.85 -26.41 13.44
CA MET A 334 10.55 -25.85 14.59
C MET A 334 9.60 -25.61 15.78
N SER A 335 8.30 -25.93 15.67
CA SER A 335 7.36 -25.74 16.78
C SER A 335 7.69 -26.52 18.07
N PRO A 336 8.39 -27.69 18.06
CA PRO A 336 8.73 -28.39 19.30
C PRO A 336 9.57 -27.57 20.31
N PHE A 337 10.33 -26.56 19.85
CA PHE A 337 11.12 -25.68 20.70
C PHE A 337 10.28 -24.83 21.68
N GLU A 338 8.97 -24.73 21.45
CA GLU A 338 8.03 -24.09 22.40
C GLU A 338 8.07 -24.73 23.78
N SER A 339 8.29 -26.05 23.84
CA SER A 339 8.41 -26.80 25.11
C SER A 339 9.67 -26.44 25.91
N GLU A 340 10.66 -25.84 25.24
CA GLU A 340 11.90 -25.34 25.83
C GLU A 340 11.84 -23.83 26.14
N GLY A 341 10.70 -23.17 25.87
CA GLY A 341 10.55 -21.72 26.05
C GLY A 341 11.35 -20.88 25.04
N GLN A 342 11.70 -21.45 23.89
CA GLN A 342 12.41 -20.76 22.81
C GLN A 342 11.47 -20.49 21.63
N TYR A 343 11.54 -19.28 21.06
CA TYR A 343 10.58 -18.80 20.07
C TYR A 343 11.26 -18.13 18.88
N LEU A 344 10.62 -18.20 17.72
CA LEU A 344 11.10 -17.61 16.47
C LEU A 344 9.89 -17.38 15.56
N GLU A 345 9.15 -16.29 15.77
CA GLU A 345 7.84 -16.02 15.13
C GLU A 345 7.91 -15.67 13.63
N GLY A 346 8.47 -16.58 12.84
CA GLY A 346 8.45 -16.59 11.38
C GLY A 346 9.03 -15.33 10.76
N THR A 347 8.38 -14.89 9.67
CA THR A 347 8.81 -13.68 8.94
C THR A 347 8.47 -12.37 9.69
N GLY A 348 7.86 -12.47 10.89
CA GLY A 348 7.78 -11.36 11.83
C GLY A 348 9.16 -10.97 12.36
N VAL A 349 9.99 -11.97 12.69
CA VAL A 349 11.31 -11.79 13.29
C VAL A 349 12.46 -12.09 12.33
N LEU A 350 12.20 -12.88 11.28
CA LEU A 350 13.14 -13.15 10.20
C LEU A 350 12.82 -12.25 9.01
N VAL A 351 13.55 -11.14 8.85
CA VAL A 351 13.50 -10.36 7.62
C VAL A 351 14.56 -10.92 6.66
N ILE A 352 14.10 -11.45 5.53
CA ILE A 352 14.88 -12.37 4.70
C ILE A 352 15.29 -11.68 3.39
N ASP A 353 16.59 -11.63 3.13
CA ASP A 353 17.18 -11.27 1.85
C ASP A 353 17.49 -12.56 1.08
N ARG A 354 16.53 -12.99 0.26
CA ARG A 354 16.54 -14.28 -0.45
C ARG A 354 17.59 -14.29 -1.56
N ILE A 355 17.78 -13.16 -2.22
CA ILE A 355 18.73 -13.01 -3.34
C ILE A 355 20.17 -13.13 -2.81
N ASN A 356 20.50 -12.41 -1.73
CA ASN A 356 21.86 -12.43 -1.19
C ASN A 356 22.09 -13.56 -0.18
N GLY A 357 21.02 -14.18 0.32
CA GLY A 357 21.06 -15.28 1.27
C GLY A 357 21.43 -14.82 2.69
N VAL A 358 20.83 -13.72 3.14
CA VAL A 358 21.07 -13.13 4.47
C VAL A 358 19.76 -13.06 5.27
N ALA A 359 19.80 -13.47 6.54
CA ALA A 359 18.69 -13.29 7.47
C ALA A 359 19.00 -12.15 8.46
N TYR A 360 18.10 -11.18 8.57
CA TYR A 360 18.19 -10.07 9.52
C TYR A 360 17.23 -10.29 10.68
N VAL A 361 17.73 -10.19 11.92
CA VAL A 361 16.97 -10.53 13.13
C VAL A 361 17.24 -9.54 14.26
N ALA A 362 16.21 -8.78 14.63
CA ALA A 362 16.17 -8.07 15.90
C ALA A 362 15.80 -9.05 17.01
N LEU A 363 16.67 -9.20 18.02
CA LEU A 363 16.46 -10.14 19.12
C LEU A 363 15.40 -9.63 20.10
N SER A 364 14.50 -10.51 20.50
CA SER A 364 13.38 -10.22 21.40
C SER A 364 12.90 -11.49 22.10
N GLU A 365 11.88 -11.40 22.94
CA GLU A 365 11.21 -12.57 23.53
C GLU A 365 10.54 -13.49 22.50
N ARG A 366 10.44 -13.04 21.24
CA ARG A 366 9.84 -13.77 20.10
C ARG A 366 10.89 -14.19 19.06
N ALA A 367 12.17 -13.88 19.29
CA ALA A 367 13.28 -14.09 18.36
C ALA A 367 14.54 -14.60 19.09
N ASP A 368 14.61 -15.90 19.30
CA ASP A 368 15.77 -16.57 19.89
C ASP A 368 16.94 -16.66 18.89
N ARG A 369 18.12 -16.20 19.32
CA ARG A 369 19.34 -16.17 18.48
C ARG A 369 19.75 -17.56 18.02
N ARG A 370 19.67 -18.58 18.88
CA ARG A 370 20.11 -19.95 18.55
C ARG A 370 19.15 -20.58 17.54
N LEU A 371 17.84 -20.37 17.69
CA LEU A 371 16.87 -20.84 16.70
C LEU A 371 17.04 -20.15 15.35
N ALA A 372 17.32 -18.84 15.33
CA ALA A 372 17.62 -18.14 14.08
C ALA A 372 18.88 -18.70 13.39
N GLN A 373 19.93 -19.03 14.16
CA GLN A 373 21.14 -19.67 13.62
C GLN A 373 20.85 -21.07 13.07
N GLU A 374 20.03 -21.85 13.78
CA GLU A 374 19.60 -23.18 13.33
C GLU A 374 18.81 -23.08 12.01
N TRP A 375 17.88 -22.12 11.93
CA TRP A 375 17.10 -21.84 10.71
C TRP A 375 18.01 -21.51 9.52
N VAL A 376 18.99 -20.63 9.73
CA VAL A 376 19.97 -20.24 8.69
C VAL A 376 20.76 -21.46 8.21
N SER A 377 21.22 -22.30 9.14
CA SER A 377 21.94 -23.54 8.83
C SER A 377 21.08 -24.53 8.05
N GLN A 378 19.86 -24.81 8.50
CA GLN A 378 18.99 -25.84 7.90
C GLN A 378 18.45 -25.47 6.53
N LEU A 379 18.24 -24.18 6.25
CA LEU A 379 17.83 -23.69 4.94
C LEU A 379 19.00 -23.32 4.03
N GLY A 380 20.23 -23.32 4.54
CA GLY A 380 21.44 -23.04 3.75
C GLY A 380 21.63 -21.55 3.42
N TYR A 381 21.15 -20.66 4.29
CA TYR A 381 21.46 -19.23 4.20
C TYR A 381 22.93 -18.97 4.52
N LYS A 382 23.52 -17.96 3.88
CA LYS A 382 24.97 -17.69 3.95
C LYS A 382 25.37 -16.92 5.20
N ASP A 383 24.50 -16.04 5.67
CA ASP A 383 24.82 -15.10 6.73
C ASP A 383 23.58 -14.78 7.58
N MET A 384 23.85 -14.34 8.81
CA MET A 384 22.84 -13.88 9.76
C MET A 384 23.33 -12.58 10.42
N VAL A 385 22.54 -11.52 10.30
CA VAL A 385 22.78 -10.25 10.98
C VAL A 385 21.81 -10.14 12.15
N ALA A 386 22.27 -10.51 13.35
CA ALA A 386 21.50 -10.39 14.58
C ALA A 386 21.92 -9.14 15.38
N PHE A 387 20.94 -8.39 15.86
CA PHE A 387 21.13 -7.13 16.58
C PHE A 387 20.01 -6.91 17.61
N THR A 388 20.14 -5.86 18.43
CA THR A 388 19.14 -5.43 19.39
C THR A 388 18.52 -4.09 18.96
N ALA A 389 17.22 -3.92 19.16
CA ALA A 389 16.50 -2.70 18.79
C ALA A 389 15.48 -2.32 19.87
N SER A 390 15.28 -1.02 20.06
CA SER A 390 14.31 -0.48 21.02
C SER A 390 13.36 0.54 20.40
N ASP A 391 12.17 0.67 20.96
CA ASP A 391 11.21 1.74 20.65
C ASP A 391 11.59 3.06 21.34
N ALA A 392 10.81 4.13 21.10
CA ALA A 392 11.07 5.46 21.67
C ALA A 392 10.99 5.51 23.21
N ALA A 393 10.32 4.56 23.85
CA ALA A 393 10.24 4.43 25.30
C ALA A 393 11.35 3.52 25.87
N GLY A 394 12.21 2.97 25.02
CA GLY A 394 13.30 2.08 25.40
C GLY A 394 12.89 0.62 25.56
N ASN A 395 11.65 0.24 25.19
CA ASN A 395 11.23 -1.16 25.21
C ASN A 395 11.81 -1.89 23.98
N THR A 396 12.07 -3.18 24.12
CA THR A 396 12.55 -4.02 23.01
C THR A 396 11.53 -4.05 21.86
N VAL A 397 12.01 -3.87 20.63
CA VAL A 397 11.19 -4.09 19.44
C VAL A 397 10.87 -5.58 19.32
N TYR A 398 9.59 -5.94 19.36
CA TYR A 398 9.16 -7.34 19.46
C TYR A 398 9.36 -8.13 18.17
N HIS A 399 9.17 -7.50 17.00
CA HIS A 399 9.33 -8.10 15.67
C HIS A 399 10.23 -7.24 14.77
N THR A 400 11.20 -7.87 14.10
CA THR A 400 12.11 -7.24 13.15
C THR A 400 11.37 -6.50 12.02
N ASN A 401 10.28 -7.08 11.51
CA ASN A 401 9.51 -6.51 10.40
C ASN A 401 8.71 -5.24 10.75
N VAL A 402 8.74 -4.77 12.01
CA VAL A 402 8.19 -3.47 12.40
C VAL A 402 9.19 -2.36 12.14
N MET A 403 10.48 -2.69 12.20
CA MET A 403 11.57 -1.71 12.06
C MET A 403 12.30 -1.79 10.73
N MET A 404 12.15 -2.88 9.96
CA MET A 404 12.78 -3.01 8.65
C MET A 404 12.02 -3.91 7.67
N ALA A 405 12.28 -3.67 6.38
CA ALA A 405 11.87 -4.50 5.26
C ALA A 405 12.99 -4.58 4.21
N ILE A 406 13.04 -5.69 3.46
CA ILE A 406 13.99 -5.93 2.37
C ILE A 406 13.21 -6.21 1.08
N GLY A 407 13.41 -5.36 0.08
CA GLY A 407 13.02 -5.57 -1.31
C GLY A 407 14.22 -6.00 -2.15
N THR A 408 14.06 -6.08 -3.48
CA THR A 408 15.09 -6.59 -4.39
C THR A 408 16.36 -5.73 -4.38
N ASP A 409 16.20 -4.40 -4.41
CA ASP A 409 17.30 -3.43 -4.48
C ASP A 409 17.23 -2.35 -3.38
N VAL A 410 16.20 -2.38 -2.54
CA VAL A 410 15.91 -1.35 -1.53
C VAL A 410 15.66 -1.96 -0.16
N ALA A 411 16.15 -1.31 0.89
CA ALA A 411 15.93 -1.70 2.28
C ALA A 411 15.34 -0.52 3.05
N VAL A 412 14.19 -0.74 3.70
CA VAL A 412 13.66 0.20 4.70
C VAL A 412 14.17 -0.24 6.06
N VAL A 413 14.73 0.67 6.85
CA VAL A 413 15.32 0.32 8.16
C VAL A 413 15.30 1.53 9.09
N CYS A 414 14.94 1.33 10.36
CA CYS A 414 15.10 2.33 11.41
C CYS A 414 16.48 2.16 12.06
N LEU A 415 17.54 2.80 11.55
CA LEU A 415 18.88 2.61 12.11
C LEU A 415 18.99 3.18 13.52
N GLU A 416 18.24 4.23 13.83
CA GLU A 416 18.24 4.82 15.17
C GLU A 416 17.59 3.93 16.24
N SER A 417 16.83 2.89 15.87
CA SER A 417 16.29 1.91 16.84
C SER A 417 17.39 1.01 17.42
N VAL A 418 18.51 0.85 16.71
CA VAL A 418 19.69 0.08 17.13
C VAL A 418 20.62 0.97 17.95
N ALA A 419 20.57 0.79 19.27
CA ALA A 419 21.31 1.63 20.21
C ALA A 419 22.82 1.33 20.24
N ASP A 420 23.20 0.05 20.14
CA ASP A 420 24.61 -0.34 20.07
C ASP A 420 25.24 0.13 18.76
N GLU A 421 26.31 0.91 18.86
CA GLU A 421 26.93 1.52 17.69
C GLU A 421 27.63 0.53 16.77
N ALA A 422 28.12 -0.60 17.31
CA ALA A 422 28.79 -1.62 16.52
C ALA A 422 27.75 -2.45 15.74
N GLU A 423 26.65 -2.84 16.39
CA GLU A 423 25.51 -3.48 15.74
C GLU A 423 24.92 -2.59 14.64
N ARG A 424 24.69 -1.31 14.92
CA ARG A 424 24.15 -0.34 13.95
C ARG A 424 25.07 -0.17 12.75
N ARG A 425 26.38 -0.01 12.98
CA ARG A 425 27.38 0.11 11.90
C ARG A 425 27.44 -1.16 11.05
N ASN A 426 27.42 -2.34 11.68
CA ASN A 426 27.41 -3.61 10.96
C ASN A 426 26.15 -3.78 10.11
N LEU A 427 24.96 -3.48 10.67
CA LEU A 427 23.70 -3.54 9.96
C LEU A 427 23.70 -2.60 8.74
N GLN A 428 24.05 -1.33 8.94
CA GLN A 428 24.13 -0.35 7.86
C GLN A 428 25.13 -0.77 6.79
N GLN A 429 26.32 -1.23 7.19
CA GLN A 429 27.35 -1.68 6.25
C GLN A 429 26.85 -2.86 5.41
N LYS A 430 26.24 -3.87 6.03
CA LYS A 430 25.70 -5.04 5.34
C LYS A 430 24.61 -4.69 4.34
N LEU A 431 23.65 -3.86 4.74
CA LEU A 431 22.58 -3.40 3.85
C LEU A 431 23.14 -2.59 2.66
N SER A 432 24.06 -1.66 2.93
CA SER A 432 24.62 -0.77 1.89
C SER A 432 25.46 -1.48 0.82
N GLN A 433 25.86 -2.74 1.05
CA GLN A 433 26.58 -3.53 0.05
C GLN A 433 25.68 -3.96 -1.11
N THR A 434 24.38 -4.11 -0.86
CA THR A 434 23.44 -4.72 -1.80
C THR A 434 22.17 -3.90 -2.02
N HIS A 435 21.83 -2.96 -1.14
CA HIS A 435 20.57 -2.21 -1.19
C HIS A 435 20.78 -0.71 -1.07
N THR A 436 19.88 0.05 -1.70
CA THR A 436 19.65 1.45 -1.39
C THR A 436 18.89 1.53 -0.06
N ILE A 437 19.45 2.26 0.91
CA ILE A 437 18.86 2.37 2.25
C ILE A 437 17.86 3.54 2.28
N VAL A 438 16.62 3.23 2.67
CA VAL A 438 15.59 4.19 3.10
C VAL A 438 15.58 4.16 4.63
N ASP A 439 16.38 5.04 5.24
CA ASP A 439 16.43 5.18 6.69
C ASP A 439 15.16 5.88 7.19
N ILE A 440 14.46 5.27 8.14
CA ILE A 440 13.23 5.79 8.75
C ILE A 440 13.47 6.19 10.20
N THR A 441 12.69 7.16 10.66
CA THR A 441 12.74 7.58 12.07
C THR A 441 11.96 6.61 12.98
N ARG A 442 12.16 6.70 14.30
CA ARG A 442 11.37 6.03 15.34
C ARG A 442 9.89 6.41 15.26
N ALA A 443 9.58 7.64 14.88
CA ALA A 443 8.21 8.08 14.66
C ALA A 443 7.59 7.38 13.44
N GLN A 444 8.35 7.23 12.35
CA GLN A 444 7.93 6.48 11.17
C GLN A 444 7.83 4.97 11.44
N MET A 445 8.74 4.41 12.24
CA MET A 445 8.67 3.04 12.73
C MET A 445 7.41 2.82 13.59
N ALA A 446 7.08 3.76 14.49
CA ALA A 446 5.85 3.73 15.27
C ALA A 446 4.60 3.81 14.38
N ALA A 447 4.70 4.47 13.21
CA ALA A 447 3.69 4.50 12.15
C ALA A 447 3.81 3.33 11.15
N LEU A 448 4.51 2.26 11.53
CA LEU A 448 4.67 1.01 10.77
C LEU A 448 5.31 1.15 9.39
N CYS A 449 6.17 2.16 9.18
CA CYS A 449 6.94 2.30 7.92
C CYS A 449 7.92 1.14 7.67
N GLY A 450 8.35 0.41 8.72
CA GLY A 450 9.12 -0.82 8.53
C GLY A 450 8.27 -2.01 8.08
N ASN A 451 6.94 -1.97 8.30
CA ASN A 451 6.02 -3.08 8.03
C ASN A 451 5.46 -3.06 6.61
N VAL A 452 6.37 -2.93 5.64
CA VAL A 452 6.08 -2.93 4.21
C VAL A 452 6.59 -4.23 3.56
N LEU A 453 6.02 -4.58 2.40
CA LEU A 453 6.40 -5.79 1.67
C LEU A 453 6.55 -5.53 0.18
N GLU A 454 7.68 -5.94 -0.40
CA GLU A 454 7.80 -6.04 -1.85
C GLU A 454 7.09 -7.30 -2.35
N LEU A 455 6.15 -7.13 -3.28
CA LEU A 455 5.41 -8.17 -3.99
C LEU A 455 5.65 -8.02 -5.49
N GLU A 456 5.28 -9.02 -6.27
CA GLU A 456 5.16 -8.88 -7.73
C GLU A 456 3.71 -8.56 -8.11
N ASP A 457 3.50 -7.60 -9.00
CA ASP A 457 2.20 -7.26 -9.56
C ASP A 457 1.75 -8.29 -10.61
N GLY A 458 0.54 -8.12 -11.17
CA GLY A 458 0.00 -9.01 -12.20
C GLY A 458 0.83 -9.08 -13.51
N ARG A 459 1.85 -8.23 -13.66
CA ARG A 459 2.79 -8.18 -14.80
C ARG A 459 4.18 -8.71 -14.41
N GLY A 460 4.40 -9.13 -13.17
CA GLY A 460 5.69 -9.56 -12.66
C GLY A 460 6.66 -8.43 -12.35
N LEU A 461 6.15 -7.20 -12.14
CA LEU A 461 6.96 -6.05 -11.71
C LEU A 461 6.92 -5.92 -10.17
N PRO A 462 8.02 -5.56 -9.50
CA PRO A 462 8.03 -5.35 -8.07
C PRO A 462 7.14 -4.16 -7.70
N VAL A 463 6.34 -4.31 -6.65
CA VAL A 463 5.47 -3.29 -6.04
C VAL A 463 5.61 -3.35 -4.52
N MET A 464 5.44 -2.23 -3.83
CA MET A 464 5.53 -2.20 -2.37
C MET A 464 4.14 -2.08 -1.75
N ALA A 465 3.73 -3.07 -0.96
CA ALA A 465 2.48 -3.06 -0.20
C ALA A 465 2.70 -2.49 1.21
N MET A 466 1.84 -1.58 1.64
CA MET A 466 1.92 -0.90 2.94
C MET A 466 0.57 -0.42 3.44
N SER A 467 0.46 0.03 4.69
CA SER A 467 -0.76 0.71 5.14
C SER A 467 -0.78 2.17 4.68
N THR A 468 -1.97 2.76 4.61
CA THR A 468 -2.11 4.20 4.34
C THR A 468 -1.41 5.04 5.42
N GLN A 469 -1.33 4.55 6.65
CA GLN A 469 -0.59 5.20 7.73
C GLN A 469 0.91 5.25 7.43
N ALA A 470 1.52 4.12 7.08
CA ALA A 470 2.91 4.05 6.67
C ALA A 470 3.17 4.93 5.43
N TYR A 471 2.32 4.82 4.41
CA TYR A 471 2.41 5.66 3.21
C TYR A 471 2.44 7.16 3.55
N ASN A 472 1.54 7.63 4.42
CA ASN A 472 1.50 9.03 4.82
C ASN A 472 2.68 9.45 5.69
N ALA A 473 3.26 8.53 6.45
CA ALA A 473 4.39 8.80 7.33
C ALA A 473 5.73 8.87 6.58
N PHE A 474 5.89 8.18 5.44
CA PHE A 474 7.05 8.38 4.56
C PHE A 474 7.10 9.81 4.02
N THR A 475 8.31 10.39 3.98
CA THR A 475 8.53 11.67 3.31
C THR A 475 8.45 11.49 1.79
N GLU A 476 8.18 12.57 1.06
CA GLU A 476 8.16 12.51 -0.41
C GLU A 476 9.50 12.08 -1.01
N ASP A 477 10.62 12.43 -0.37
CA ASP A 477 11.94 11.96 -0.80
C ASP A 477 12.11 10.45 -0.59
N GLN A 478 11.66 9.90 0.55
CA GLN A 478 11.67 8.45 0.79
C GLN A 478 10.77 7.72 -0.20
N LYS A 479 9.55 8.23 -0.48
CA LYS A 479 8.66 7.67 -1.51
C LYS A 479 9.30 7.71 -2.89
N ARG A 480 9.99 8.80 -3.23
CA ARG A 480 10.72 8.91 -4.50
C ARG A 480 11.83 7.87 -4.61
N VAL A 481 12.57 7.62 -3.53
CA VAL A 481 13.57 6.54 -3.50
C VAL A 481 12.90 5.18 -3.70
N LEU A 482 11.84 4.87 -2.95
CA LEU A 482 11.10 3.60 -3.10
C LEU A 482 10.61 3.40 -4.55
N ARG A 483 9.99 4.44 -5.14
CA ARG A 483 9.50 4.44 -6.54
C ARG A 483 10.61 4.22 -7.57
N ARG A 484 11.90 4.38 -7.26
CA ARG A 484 12.98 4.00 -8.21
C ARG A 484 13.15 2.49 -8.33
N HIS A 485 12.75 1.74 -7.30
CA HIS A 485 12.96 0.30 -7.18
C HIS A 485 11.69 -0.51 -7.40
N VAL A 486 10.51 0.09 -7.16
CA VAL A 486 9.22 -0.57 -7.35
C VAL A 486 8.31 0.21 -8.31
N ALA A 487 7.49 -0.50 -9.08
CA ALA A 487 6.57 0.06 -10.06
C ALA A 487 5.38 0.82 -9.44
N ALA A 488 5.01 0.52 -8.19
CA ALA A 488 3.95 1.21 -7.47
C ALA A 488 4.08 1.02 -5.95
N LEU A 489 3.50 1.96 -5.19
CA LEU A 489 3.29 1.86 -3.76
C LEU A 489 1.79 1.59 -3.54
N HIS A 490 1.41 0.35 -3.29
CA HIS A 490 0.02 -0.03 -3.01
C HIS A 490 -0.26 0.11 -1.52
N HIS A 491 -1.35 0.79 -1.17
CA HIS A 491 -1.68 1.01 0.22
C HIS A 491 -3.18 0.98 0.50
N ALA A 492 -3.53 0.52 1.71
CA ALA A 492 -4.91 0.48 2.19
C ALA A 492 -5.00 1.00 3.63
N ASN A 493 -6.14 1.61 3.98
CA ASN A 493 -6.39 1.99 5.36
C ASN A 493 -6.77 0.73 6.17
N ILE A 494 -5.92 0.40 7.14
CA ILE A 494 -6.09 -0.69 8.09
C ILE A 494 -5.90 -0.21 9.55
N ASP A 495 -6.26 1.05 9.82
CA ASP A 495 -5.94 1.73 11.09
C ASP A 495 -6.50 1.00 12.32
N THR A 496 -7.68 0.38 12.22
CA THR A 496 -8.27 -0.37 13.34
C THR A 496 -7.53 -1.69 13.55
N LEU A 497 -7.20 -2.40 12.47
CA LEU A 497 -6.39 -3.61 12.53
C LEU A 497 -5.02 -3.33 13.16
N GLU A 498 -4.31 -2.30 12.69
CA GLU A 498 -2.99 -1.93 13.19
C GLU A 498 -3.03 -1.55 14.66
N ARG A 499 -3.99 -0.70 15.06
CA ARG A 499 -4.06 -0.20 16.43
C ARG A 499 -4.44 -1.29 17.44
N ILE A 500 -5.25 -2.27 17.05
CA ILE A 500 -5.74 -3.31 17.97
C ILE A 500 -4.84 -4.55 17.93
N GLY A 501 -4.40 -4.96 16.74
CA GLY A 501 -3.57 -6.15 16.52
C GLY A 501 -2.07 -5.86 16.53
N GLY A 502 -1.65 -4.59 16.50
CA GLY A 502 -0.24 -4.19 16.56
C GLY A 502 0.60 -4.63 15.37
N GLY A 503 0.00 -5.02 14.24
CA GLY A 503 0.67 -5.45 13.02
C GLY A 503 0.13 -4.72 11.78
N GLY A 504 1.02 -4.40 10.83
CA GLY A 504 0.68 -3.72 9.58
C GLY A 504 0.41 -4.66 8.41
N VAL A 505 0.47 -4.11 7.20
CA VAL A 505 0.17 -4.87 5.96
C VAL A 505 1.10 -6.06 5.80
N ARG A 506 2.42 -5.94 6.02
CA ARG A 506 3.34 -7.08 5.89
C ARG A 506 2.91 -8.27 6.76
N CYS A 507 2.44 -8.02 7.98
CA CYS A 507 2.02 -9.10 8.87
C CYS A 507 0.81 -9.87 8.34
N THR A 508 -0.07 -9.23 7.55
CA THR A 508 -1.26 -9.90 6.99
C THR A 508 -0.98 -10.83 5.82
N LEU A 509 0.26 -10.84 5.32
CA LEU A 509 0.65 -11.48 4.08
C LEU A 509 1.70 -12.57 4.36
N ALA A 510 1.37 -13.82 4.07
CA ALA A 510 2.34 -14.91 4.00
C ALA A 510 2.69 -15.18 2.54
N GLU A 511 3.94 -14.93 2.14
CA GLU A 511 4.38 -15.18 0.76
C GLU A 511 4.35 -16.67 0.40
N ILE A 512 3.83 -16.98 -0.79
CA ILE A 512 3.86 -18.30 -1.43
C ILE A 512 4.72 -18.19 -2.69
N PHE A 513 5.85 -18.89 -2.72
CA PHE A 513 6.83 -18.80 -3.80
C PHE A 513 6.70 -19.91 -4.85
#